data_AF-A0A931ZGZ6-F1
#
_entry.id   AF-A0A931ZGZ6-F1
#
_cell.length_a   1.000
_cell.length_b   1.000
_cell.length_c   1.000
_cell.angle_alpha   90.00
_cell.angle_beta   90.00
_cell.angle_gamma   90.00
#
_symmetry.space_group_name_H-M   'P 1'
#
loop_
_entity.id
_entity.type
_entity.pdbx_description
1 polymer ?
#
loop_
_entity_poly.entity_id
_entity_poly.type
_entity_poly.pdbx_seq_one_letter_code
_entity_poly.pdbx_strand_id
1 'polypeptide(L)'
;MTALTTTKKTSKALAKTSKTAKAITPRVSASDQLIAKYQSHENDTGSTEVQIARVSQQITELTKHLKKHLKDNDSRRGLLIMLGKRRRLLNYLGRTNEAGYKKMIVDLKLRK
;
A
#
# COMPACT_ATOMS: atom_id res chain seq x y z
N MET A 1 -44.78 26.77 -38.81
CA MET A 1 -45.09 27.33 -37.49
C MET A 1 -44.98 26.21 -36.46
N THR A 2 -43.75 25.93 -35.99
CA THR A 2 -43.47 25.29 -34.69
C THR A 2 -42.01 25.58 -34.33
N ALA A 3 -41.87 26.29 -33.22
CA ALA A 3 -40.74 26.57 -32.32
C ALA A 3 -39.29 26.32 -32.79
N LEU A 4 -38.37 27.32 -32.80
CA LEU A 4 -37.78 28.01 -31.62
C LEU A 4 -37.15 26.98 -30.65
N THR A 5 -35.91 27.04 -30.16
CA THR A 5 -34.93 28.12 -30.05
C THR A 5 -33.68 27.54 -29.38
N THR A 6 -32.51 27.85 -29.94
CA THR A 6 -31.28 28.27 -29.26
C THR A 6 -30.90 27.68 -27.88
N THR A 7 -29.71 27.07 -27.82
CA THR A 7 -28.58 27.54 -26.99
C THR A 7 -27.29 27.15 -27.71
N LYS A 8 -26.49 28.11 -28.22
CA LYS A 8 -25.33 28.71 -27.52
C LYS A 8 -24.41 27.62 -26.95
N LYS A 9 -23.11 27.58 -27.18
CA LYS A 9 -22.13 28.59 -27.60
C LYS A 9 -20.80 27.81 -27.62
N THR A 10 -19.88 28.16 -28.51
CA THR A 10 -18.43 28.37 -28.27
C THR A 10 -17.74 27.48 -27.22
N SER A 11 -16.61 26.84 -27.47
CA SER A 11 -15.39 27.34 -28.14
C SER A 11 -14.40 26.17 -28.08
N LYS A 12 -13.91 25.65 -29.20
CA LYS A 12 -12.68 26.10 -29.85
C LYS A 12 -11.47 26.11 -28.90
N ALA A 13 -10.58 25.14 -29.15
CA ALA A 13 -9.13 25.23 -29.09
C ALA A 13 -8.45 25.51 -27.73
N LEU A 14 -7.73 24.50 -27.25
CA LEU A 14 -6.31 24.57 -26.87
C LEU A 14 -5.75 23.17 -27.11
N ALA A 15 -5.00 22.95 -28.18
CA ALA A 15 -3.57 23.23 -28.33
C ALA A 15 -2.70 22.07 -27.81
N LYS A 16 -1.75 21.72 -28.68
CA LYS A 16 -0.73 20.66 -28.58
C LYS A 16 0.15 20.78 -27.33
N THR A 17 0.94 19.71 -27.12
CA THR A 17 2.10 19.55 -26.22
C THR A 17 1.70 19.15 -24.79
N SER A 18 2.04 17.94 -24.31
CA SER A 18 3.40 17.50 -24.06
C SER A 18 3.61 16.00 -24.30
N LYS A 19 4.53 15.67 -25.22
CA LYS A 19 5.44 14.55 -24.99
C LYS A 19 6.19 14.82 -23.68
N THR A 20 6.64 13.75 -23.01
CA THR A 20 7.41 13.68 -21.74
C THR A 20 6.61 13.70 -20.44
N ALA A 21 6.06 12.54 -20.09
CA ALA A 21 6.40 11.93 -18.81
C ALA A 21 6.48 10.43 -19.04
N LYS A 22 7.70 9.90 -18.99
CA LYS A 22 7.98 8.49 -18.81
C LYS A 22 7.33 8.08 -17.49
N ALA A 23 6.04 7.74 -17.52
CA ALA A 23 5.35 7.23 -16.35
C ALA A 23 5.98 5.88 -16.07
N ILE A 24 6.76 5.86 -14.99
CA ILE A 24 7.24 4.67 -14.30
C ILE A 24 6.08 3.69 -14.35
N THR A 25 6.20 2.64 -15.16
CA THR A 25 5.37 1.46 -14.98
C THR A 25 5.48 1.16 -13.49
N PRO A 26 4.40 1.20 -12.69
CA PRO A 26 4.49 0.59 -11.37
C PRO A 26 4.97 -0.81 -11.70
N ARG A 27 6.17 -1.16 -11.25
CA ARG A 27 6.69 -2.50 -11.39
C ARG A 27 5.73 -3.31 -10.56
N VAL A 28 4.64 -3.78 -11.19
CA VAL A 28 3.53 -4.47 -10.53
C VAL A 28 4.17 -5.73 -9.99
N SER A 29 4.60 -5.61 -8.76
CA SER A 29 5.21 -6.66 -8.00
C SER A 29 4.06 -7.28 -7.22
N ALA A 30 4.13 -8.57 -6.90
CA ALA A 30 3.09 -9.23 -6.11
C ALA A 30 2.76 -8.49 -4.78
N SER A 31 3.62 -7.55 -4.37
CA SER A 31 3.45 -6.58 -3.30
C SER A 31 2.19 -5.72 -3.38
N ASP A 32 1.77 -5.32 -4.57
CA ASP A 32 0.74 -4.28 -4.70
C ASP A 32 -0.66 -4.85 -4.40
N GLN A 33 -0.86 -6.15 -4.62
CA GLN A 33 -2.17 -6.80 -4.46
C GLN A 33 -2.59 -6.96 -2.99
N LEU A 34 -1.63 -7.20 -2.09
CA LEU A 34 -1.93 -7.36 -0.66
C LEU A 34 -2.11 -5.99 0.01
N ILE A 35 -1.38 -5.00 -0.48
CA ILE A 35 -1.45 -3.59 -0.04
C ILE A 35 -2.80 -3.00 -0.44
N ALA A 36 -3.25 -3.22 -1.69
CA ALA A 36 -4.53 -2.70 -2.21
C ALA A 36 -5.76 -3.15 -1.38
N LYS A 37 -5.70 -4.29 -0.70
CA LYS A 37 -6.81 -4.77 0.15
C LYS A 37 -7.02 -3.97 1.42
N TYR A 38 -5.97 -3.28 1.89
CA TYR A 38 -5.99 -2.53 3.14
C TYR A 38 -5.92 -1.01 2.92
N GLN A 39 -6.00 -0.57 1.66
CA GLN A 39 -6.05 0.83 1.30
C GLN A 39 -7.47 1.37 1.50
N SER A 40 -7.60 2.45 2.26
CA SER A 40 -8.88 3.18 2.37
C SER A 40 -9.17 4.01 1.12
N HIS A 41 -8.12 4.47 0.43
CA HIS A 41 -8.18 5.22 -0.83
C HIS A 41 -7.08 4.72 -1.78
N GLU A 42 -7.27 4.87 -3.09
CA GLU A 42 -6.33 4.34 -4.11
C GLU A 42 -4.87 4.81 -3.94
N ASN A 43 -4.67 5.99 -3.35
CA ASN A 43 -3.34 6.57 -3.10
C ASN A 43 -2.92 6.50 -1.62
N ASP A 44 -3.64 5.75 -0.79
CA ASP A 44 -3.29 5.59 0.62
C ASP A 44 -2.05 4.69 0.76
N THR A 45 -0.96 5.31 1.17
CA THR A 45 0.32 4.65 1.44
C THR A 45 0.72 4.77 2.91
N GLY A 46 -0.03 5.56 3.68
CA GLY A 46 0.34 6.02 5.02
C GLY A 46 -0.49 5.39 6.14
N SER A 47 -1.65 4.82 5.84
CA SER A 47 -2.47 4.18 6.86
C SER A 47 -1.72 3.08 7.61
N THR A 48 -2.03 2.97 8.91
CA THR A 48 -1.38 2.01 9.80
C THR A 48 -1.58 0.56 9.30
N GLU A 49 -2.74 0.27 8.73
CA GLU A 49 -3.11 -1.03 8.16
C GLU A 49 -2.23 -1.37 6.95
N VAL A 50 -2.11 -0.44 6.02
CA VAL A 50 -1.24 -0.54 4.83
C VAL A 50 0.22 -0.78 5.24
N GLN A 51 0.72 -0.04 6.23
CA GLN A 51 2.08 -0.20 6.73
C GLN A 51 2.32 -1.58 7.37
N ILE A 52 1.36 -2.08 8.16
CA ILE A 52 1.45 -3.42 8.78
C ILE A 52 1.50 -4.51 7.71
N ALA A 53 0.65 -4.40 6.68
CA ALA A 53 0.64 -5.34 5.56
C ALA A 53 1.98 -5.35 4.82
N ARG A 54 2.53 -4.18 4.50
CA ARG A 54 3.83 -4.04 3.82
C ARG A 54 4.98 -4.63 4.63
N VAL A 55 5.08 -4.28 5.91
CA VAL A 55 6.15 -4.81 6.78
C VAL A 55 6.03 -6.34 6.92
N SER A 56 4.82 -6.87 6.97
CA SER A 56 4.60 -8.31 7.10
C SER A 56 4.98 -9.09 5.83
N GLN A 57 4.74 -8.50 4.66
CA GLN A 57 5.23 -9.06 3.42
C GLN A 57 6.77 -9.08 3.38
N GLN A 58 7.42 -7.97 3.75
CA GLN A 58 8.88 -7.88 3.83
C GLN A 58 9.46 -8.93 4.78
N ILE A 59 8.85 -9.13 5.96
CA ILE A 59 9.21 -10.19 6.90
C ILE A 59 9.14 -11.57 6.23
N THR A 60 8.09 -11.84 5.47
CA THR A 60 7.90 -13.13 4.79
C THR A 60 8.99 -13.37 3.73
N GLU A 61 9.35 -12.35 2.97
CA GLU A 61 10.40 -12.40 1.95
C GLU A 61 11.79 -12.58 2.58
N LEU A 62 12.13 -11.76 3.59
CA LEU A 62 13.38 -11.89 4.35
C LEU A 62 13.50 -13.26 5.02
N THR A 63 12.41 -13.79 5.56
CA THR A 63 12.41 -15.12 6.19
C THR A 63 12.75 -16.20 5.15
N LYS A 64 12.24 -16.09 3.91
CA LYS A 64 12.61 -17.02 2.82
C LYS A 64 14.08 -16.88 2.42
N HIS A 65 14.60 -15.64 2.38
CA HIS A 65 16.01 -15.37 2.09
C HIS A 65 16.94 -15.98 3.16
N LEU A 66 16.65 -15.74 4.44
CA LEU A 66 17.44 -16.22 5.56
C LEU A 66 17.44 -17.75 5.71
N LYS A 67 16.41 -18.44 5.22
CA LYS A 67 16.40 -19.92 5.15
C LYS A 67 17.52 -20.45 4.23
N LYS A 68 17.88 -19.71 3.18
CA LYS A 68 18.99 -20.06 2.28
C LYS A 68 20.33 -19.54 2.80
N HIS A 69 20.32 -18.38 3.45
CA HIS A 69 21.53 -17.71 3.95
C HIS A 69 21.55 -17.65 5.49
N LEU A 70 21.88 -18.77 6.13
CA LEU A 70 21.85 -18.92 7.59
C LEU A 70 22.88 -18.05 8.33
N LYS A 71 23.99 -17.71 7.68
CA LYS A 71 25.10 -16.94 8.26
C LYS A 71 24.96 -15.42 8.09
N ASP A 72 23.93 -14.94 7.40
CA ASP A 72 23.70 -13.51 7.23
C ASP A 72 23.07 -12.91 8.51
N ASN A 73 23.94 -12.35 9.35
CA ASN A 73 23.56 -11.76 10.64
C ASN A 73 23.00 -10.34 10.49
N ASP A 74 23.44 -9.59 9.48
CA ASP A 74 22.98 -8.22 9.25
C ASP A 74 21.53 -8.20 8.76
N SER A 75 21.19 -9.11 7.84
CA SER A 75 19.79 -9.31 7.41
C SER A 75 18.91 -9.83 8.55
N ARG A 76 19.44 -10.70 9.44
CA ARG A 76 18.72 -11.14 10.63
C ARG A 76 18.45 -9.99 11.59
N ARG A 77 19.41 -9.07 11.77
CA ARG A 77 19.20 -7.83 12.54
C ARG A 77 18.11 -6.96 11.89
N GLY A 78 18.13 -6.80 10.56
CA GLY A 78 17.07 -6.10 9.82
C GLY A 78 15.68 -6.72 10.05
N LEU A 79 15.60 -8.05 10.05
CA LEU A 79 14.37 -8.78 10.36
C LEU A 79 13.86 -8.45 11.77
N LEU A 80 14.72 -8.45 12.79
CA LEU A 80 14.34 -8.11 14.17
C LEU A 80 13.79 -6.68 14.28
N ILE A 81 14.40 -5.72 13.58
CA ILE A 81 13.93 -4.33 13.53
C ILE A 81 12.53 -4.27 12.90
N MET A 82 12.29 -5.01 11.81
CA MET A 82 10.98 -5.07 11.16
C MET A 82 9.90 -5.68 12.06
N LEU A 83 10.21 -6.76 12.80
CA LEU A 83 9.30 -7.32 13.80
C LEU A 83 8.95 -6.29 14.88
N GLY A 84 9.94 -5.56 15.38
CA GLY A 84 9.74 -4.49 16.35
C GLY A 84 8.83 -3.37 15.82
N LYS A 85 9.06 -2.92 14.58
CA LYS A 85 8.23 -1.91 13.92
C LYS A 85 6.78 -2.40 13.78
N ARG A 86 6.57 -3.63 13.33
CA ARG A 86 5.23 -4.24 13.22
C ARG A 86 4.52 -4.29 14.58
N ARG A 87 5.22 -4.69 15.64
CA ARG A 87 4.67 -4.73 17.00
C ARG A 87 4.23 -3.34 17.48
N ARG A 88 5.02 -2.30 17.21
CA ARG A 88 4.67 -0.91 17.55
C ARG A 88 3.43 -0.44 16.80
N LEU A 89 3.33 -0.72 15.50
CA LEU A 89 2.16 -0.34 14.68
C LEU A 89 0.89 -1.07 15.14
N LEU A 90 0.98 -2.35 15.47
CA LEU A 90 -0.15 -3.12 16.01
C LEU A 90 -0.61 -2.61 17.37
N ASN A 91 0.34 -2.23 18.24
CA ASN A 91 0.01 -1.63 19.53
C ASN A 91 -0.67 -0.26 19.37
N TYR A 92 -0.25 0.54 18.37
CA TYR A 92 -0.91 1.80 18.05
C TYR A 92 -2.34 1.57 17.53
N LEU A 93 -2.50 0.65 16.56
CA LEU A 93 -3.81 0.30 16.00
C LEU A 93 -4.76 -0.21 17.07
N GLY A 94 -4.28 -1.04 18.01
CA GLY A 94 -5.10 -1.53 19.12
C GLY A 94 -5.56 -0.42 20.09
N ARG A 95 -4.87 0.73 20.14
CA ARG A 95 -5.28 1.89 20.96
C ARG A 95 -6.26 2.82 20.23
N THR A 96 -6.14 2.93 18.90
CA THR A 96 -6.95 3.87 18.11
C THR A 96 -8.17 3.22 17.47
N ASN A 97 -8.05 1.98 17.01
CA ASN A 97 -9.11 1.23 16.32
C ASN A 97 -9.04 -0.27 16.63
N GLU A 98 -9.82 -0.69 17.62
CA GLU A 98 -9.87 -2.08 18.06
C GLU A 98 -10.40 -3.04 16.98
N ALA A 99 -11.33 -2.59 16.14
CA ALA A 99 -11.90 -3.40 15.06
C ALA A 99 -10.86 -3.69 13.97
N GLY A 100 -10.08 -2.67 13.57
CA GLY A 100 -8.98 -2.83 12.63
C GLY A 100 -7.89 -3.75 13.18
N TYR A 101 -7.55 -3.63 14.46
CA TYR A 101 -6.60 -4.51 15.14
C TYR A 101 -7.03 -5.98 15.13
N LYS A 102 -8.30 -6.28 15.43
CA LYS A 102 -8.85 -7.64 15.41
C LYS A 102 -8.80 -8.24 14.00
N LYS A 103 -9.19 -7.48 12.97
CA LYS A 103 -9.10 -7.92 11.56
C LYS A 103 -7.66 -8.26 11.19
N MET A 104 -6.71 -7.38 11.49
CA MET A 104 -5.30 -7.59 11.19
C MET A 104 -4.72 -8.82 11.88
N ILE A 105 -5.09 -9.10 13.13
CA ILE A 105 -4.63 -10.31 13.83
C ILE A 105 -5.11 -11.57 13.14
N VAL A 106 -6.38 -11.61 12.74
CA VAL A 106 -6.99 -12.75 12.07
C VAL A 106 -6.34 -12.97 10.71
N ASP A 107 -6.21 -11.92 9.91
CA ASP A 107 -5.66 -11.99 8.55
C ASP A 107 -4.19 -12.40 8.54
N LEU A 108 -3.39 -11.85 9.46
CA LEU A 108 -1.97 -12.17 9.57
C LEU A 108 -1.66 -13.38 10.45
N LYS A 109 -2.68 -14.03 11.02
CA LYS A 109 -2.55 -15.19 11.92
C LYS A 109 -1.50 -15.00 13.02
N LEU A 110 -1.45 -13.80 13.60
CA LEU A 110 -0.48 -13.45 14.62
C LEU A 110 -0.94 -13.98 15.98
N ARG A 111 -0.08 -14.73 16.68
CA ARG A 111 -0.32 -15.18 18.06
C ARG A 111 0.29 -14.15 19.02
N LYS A 112 -0.44 -13.84 20.11
CA LYS A 112 -0.04 -12.87 21.13
C LYS A 112 0.96 -13.47 22.11
#